data_AF-A0A2N0NNV7-F1
#
_entry.id   AF-A0A2N0NNV7-F1
#
_cell.length_a   1.000
_cell.length_b   1.000
_cell.length_c   1.000
_cell.angle_alpha   90.00
_cell.angle_beta   90.00
_cell.angle_gamma   90.00
#
_symmetry.space_group_name_H-M   'P 1'
#
loop_
_entity.id
_entity.type
_entity.pdbx_description
1 polymer ?
#
loop_
_entity_poly.entity_id
_entity_poly.type
_entity_poly.pdbx_seq_one_letter_code
_entity_poly.pdbx_strand_id
1 'polypeptide(L)'
;MGVTRAEMRQDLQALGTVIFGHDVGNNWNNLNVPLITMTGLQGEIQTVDQRVNATRGLLVEFPKFYGIPDEDVEEWCDRFARAYQTNGLPDDDAQRFRIAEAQLGYGASDWFRTEGATITGWRANDNTGLRHKIIAKYASDRIKDKWLEKLEEIKQLSRETIDKYYIRFKYLLKRAGGDAVVAAGNQKRIFIRGLNADHVKDVVMGSPADLARVLELARASEKGYDALKGKFKQEEPEPVVKPKKATKKQDKYDIDDLTRDFARLKASDEAKMLKLIEENRRLRSQGQNQFRMKQTPTCFNCDRRGHLTKDCPER
;
A
#
# COMPACT_ATOMS: atom_id res chain seq x y z
N MET A 1 0.51 -20.48 -75.97
CA MET A 1 1.67 -20.38 -75.06
C MET A 1 1.10 -20.27 -73.65
N GLY A 2 1.20 -21.33 -72.84
CA GLY A 2 0.61 -21.37 -71.50
C GLY A 2 1.65 -20.95 -70.46
N VAL A 3 1.28 -20.02 -69.58
CA VAL A 3 2.10 -19.61 -68.44
C VAL A 3 2.34 -20.82 -67.55
N THR A 4 3.60 -21.09 -67.27
CA THR A 4 3.99 -22.21 -66.42
C THR A 4 3.65 -21.91 -64.96
N ARG A 5 3.37 -22.95 -64.18
CA ARG A 5 3.09 -22.83 -62.74
C ARG A 5 4.22 -22.15 -61.95
N ALA A 6 5.44 -22.16 -62.48
CA ALA A 6 6.59 -21.49 -61.90
C ALA A 6 6.52 -19.97 -62.13
N GLU A 7 6.19 -19.53 -63.34
CA GLU A 7 6.02 -18.12 -63.68
C GLU A 7 4.87 -17.48 -62.88
N MET A 8 3.73 -18.17 -62.79
CA MET A 8 2.59 -17.69 -61.99
C MET A 8 2.92 -17.56 -60.49
N ARG A 9 3.86 -18.38 -59.98
CA ARG A 9 4.34 -18.27 -58.58
C ARG A 9 5.26 -17.06 -58.39
N GLN A 10 6.15 -16.78 -59.34
CA GLN A 10 6.99 -15.58 -59.30
C GLN A 10 6.16 -14.31 -59.35
N ASP A 11 5.13 -14.25 -60.20
CA ASP A 11 4.27 -13.07 -60.31
C ASP A 11 3.49 -12.79 -59.02
N LEU A 12 3.00 -13.84 -58.35
CA LEU A 12 2.31 -13.70 -57.06
C LEU A 12 3.26 -13.31 -55.92
N GLN A 13 4.54 -13.74 -55.96
CA GLN A 13 5.56 -13.30 -55.00
C GLN A 13 5.91 -11.82 -55.19
N ALA A 14 6.07 -11.39 -56.44
CA ALA A 14 6.30 -9.99 -56.77
C ALA A 14 5.14 -9.11 -56.29
N LEU A 15 3.89 -9.54 -56.52
CA LEU A 15 2.69 -8.86 -56.04
C LEU A 15 2.66 -8.75 -54.49
N GLY A 16 2.93 -9.84 -53.78
CA GLY A 16 2.93 -9.86 -52.31
C GLY A 16 3.99 -8.92 -51.71
N THR A 17 5.17 -8.88 -52.31
CA THR A 17 6.26 -7.99 -51.86
C THR A 17 5.90 -6.51 -52.10
N VAL A 18 5.23 -6.20 -53.22
CA VAL A 18 4.79 -4.83 -53.55
C VAL A 18 3.70 -4.34 -52.61
N ILE A 19 2.75 -5.20 -52.21
CA ILE A 19 1.63 -4.81 -51.35
C ILE A 19 2.02 -4.74 -49.87
N PHE A 20 2.84 -5.68 -49.39
CA PHE A 20 3.12 -5.85 -47.96
C PHE A 20 4.56 -5.49 -47.55
N GLY A 21 5.42 -5.11 -48.51
CA GLY A 21 6.79 -4.69 -48.25
C GLY A 21 7.76 -5.80 -47.82
N HIS A 22 7.36 -7.08 -47.89
CA HIS A 22 8.22 -8.22 -47.57
C HIS A 22 7.79 -9.51 -48.31
N ASP A 23 8.72 -10.45 -48.45
CA ASP A 23 8.52 -11.73 -49.17
C ASP A 23 7.64 -12.70 -48.36
N VAL A 24 6.51 -13.09 -48.94
CA VAL A 24 5.61 -14.11 -48.37
C VAL A 24 6.08 -15.49 -48.87
N GLY A 25 7.16 -15.97 -48.27
CA GLY A 25 7.93 -17.12 -48.73
C GLY A 25 7.19 -18.47 -48.82
N ASN A 26 7.80 -19.40 -49.56
CA ASN A 26 7.30 -20.72 -50.01
C ASN A 26 6.91 -21.76 -48.94
N ASN A 27 6.84 -21.42 -47.65
CA ASN A 27 6.56 -22.37 -46.59
C ASN A 27 5.37 -21.95 -45.72
N TRP A 28 4.16 -22.26 -46.22
CA TRP A 28 2.89 -22.02 -45.51
C TRP A 28 2.81 -22.73 -44.15
N ASN A 29 3.69 -23.71 -43.90
CA ASN A 29 3.78 -24.42 -42.63
C ASN A 29 4.73 -23.75 -41.61
N ASN A 30 5.51 -22.73 -42.01
CA ASN A 30 6.43 -21.98 -41.15
C ASN A 30 6.41 -20.49 -41.52
N LEU A 31 5.26 -19.84 -41.26
CA LEU A 31 5.14 -18.39 -41.33
C LEU A 31 6.01 -17.76 -40.22
N ASN A 32 7.15 -17.16 -40.60
CA ASN A 32 7.92 -16.33 -39.68
C ASN A 32 7.24 -14.95 -39.58
N VAL A 33 6.13 -14.90 -38.83
CA VAL A 33 5.43 -13.65 -38.54
C VAL A 33 6.37 -12.80 -37.68
N PRO A 34 6.79 -11.60 -38.11
CA PRO A 34 7.58 -10.73 -37.24
C PRO A 34 6.74 -10.44 -35.99
N LEU A 35 7.36 -10.61 -34.81
CA LEU A 35 6.75 -10.27 -33.54
C LEU A 35 6.35 -8.80 -33.60
N ILE A 36 5.05 -8.50 -33.60
CA ILE A 36 4.55 -7.14 -33.38
C ILE A 36 4.95 -6.78 -31.95
N THR A 37 6.10 -6.14 -31.77
CA THR A 37 6.47 -5.61 -30.47
C THR A 37 5.58 -4.40 -30.20
N MET A 38 4.71 -4.56 -29.19
CA MET A 38 3.83 -3.53 -28.62
C MET A 38 4.60 -2.34 -27.99
N THR A 39 5.82 -2.06 -28.43
CA THR A 39 6.66 -0.96 -27.94
C THR A 39 6.13 0.41 -28.40
N GLY A 40 5.55 0.51 -29.59
CA GLY A 40 4.98 1.78 -30.10
C GLY A 40 3.73 2.22 -29.33
N LEU A 41 2.78 1.31 -29.14
CA LEU A 41 1.54 1.58 -28.41
C LEU A 41 1.78 1.80 -26.90
N GLN A 42 2.79 1.18 -26.29
CA GLN A 42 3.16 1.46 -24.90
C GLN A 42 3.67 2.90 -24.71
N GLY A 43 4.49 3.40 -25.65
CA GLY A 43 4.95 4.79 -25.63
C GLY A 43 3.81 5.79 -25.83
N GLU A 44 2.85 5.47 -26.71
CA GLU A 44 1.66 6.29 -26.94
C GLU A 44 0.68 6.28 -25.75
N ILE A 45 0.47 5.14 -25.10
CA ILE A 45 -0.36 5.06 -23.89
C ILE A 45 0.28 5.83 -22.73
N GLN A 46 1.60 5.70 -22.52
CA GLN A 46 2.31 6.47 -21.48
C GLN A 46 2.27 7.98 -21.75
N THR A 47 2.44 8.39 -23.00
CA THR A 47 2.39 9.81 -23.37
C THR A 47 0.99 10.38 -23.28
N VAL A 48 -0.06 9.60 -23.58
CA VAL A 48 -1.46 10.01 -23.38
C VAL A 48 -1.79 10.10 -21.88
N ASP A 49 -1.36 9.14 -21.05
CA ASP A 49 -1.60 9.16 -19.60
C ASP A 49 -0.90 10.37 -18.94
N GLN A 50 0.34 10.67 -19.36
CA GLN A 50 1.06 11.88 -18.95
C GLN A 50 0.36 13.17 -19.41
N ARG A 51 -0.17 13.22 -20.64
CA ARG A 51 -0.92 14.38 -21.17
C ARG A 51 -2.24 14.58 -20.43
N VAL A 52 -2.98 13.52 -20.12
CA VAL A 52 -4.23 13.58 -19.35
C VAL A 52 -3.95 14.09 -17.92
N ASN A 53 -2.86 13.65 -17.29
CA ASN A 53 -2.44 14.15 -15.98
C ASN A 53 -1.95 15.61 -16.02
N ALA A 54 -1.30 16.05 -17.10
CA ALA A 54 -0.86 17.43 -17.27
C ALA A 54 -2.02 18.42 -17.52
N THR A 55 -3.16 17.95 -18.01
CA THR A 55 -4.32 18.81 -18.34
C THR A 55 -5.32 18.93 -17.18
N ARG A 56 -5.25 18.05 -16.18
CA ARG A 56 -5.98 18.19 -14.92
C ARG A 56 -5.14 19.03 -13.97
N GLY A 57 -5.66 20.19 -13.56
CA GLY A 57 -5.10 20.90 -12.39
C GLY A 57 -5.02 19.98 -11.17
N LEU A 58 -4.22 20.35 -10.17
CA LEU A 58 -4.09 19.56 -8.94
C LEU A 58 -5.48 19.31 -8.33
N LEU A 59 -5.83 18.04 -8.09
CA LEU A 59 -7.07 17.66 -7.43
C LEU A 59 -7.05 18.03 -5.95
N VAL A 60 -5.87 17.94 -5.34
CA VAL A 60 -5.61 18.31 -3.95
C VAL A 60 -4.36 19.16 -3.89
N GLU A 61 -4.44 20.30 -3.23
CA GLU A 61 -3.28 21.14 -2.97
C GLU A 61 -2.30 20.45 -2.01
N PHE A 62 -1.01 20.63 -2.28
CA PHE A 62 0.03 20.12 -1.39
C PHE A 62 0.08 20.96 -0.10
N PRO A 63 0.15 20.32 1.08
CA PRO A 63 0.22 21.05 2.34
C PRO A 63 1.57 21.75 2.49
N LYS A 64 1.56 22.98 3.01
CA LYS A 64 2.78 23.70 3.41
C LYS A 64 3.29 23.25 4.77
N PHE A 65 4.59 23.40 4.99
CA PHE A 65 5.24 23.17 6.28
C PHE A 65 6.20 24.31 6.59
N TYR A 66 6.04 24.93 7.76
CA TYR A 66 6.79 26.12 8.14
C TYR A 66 7.90 25.82 9.16
N GLY A 67 7.86 24.65 9.81
CA GLY A 67 8.84 24.24 10.81
C GLY A 67 8.63 24.93 12.17
N ILE A 68 7.40 25.29 12.51
CA ILE A 68 7.07 25.92 13.80
C ILE A 68 6.80 24.86 14.89
N PRO A 69 6.95 25.16 16.18
CA PRO A 69 6.92 24.15 17.26
C PRO A 69 5.62 23.36 17.40
N ASP A 70 4.49 23.88 16.91
CA ASP A 70 3.19 23.23 16.99
C ASP A 70 2.82 22.43 15.73
N GLU A 71 3.65 22.49 14.67
CA GLU A 71 3.44 21.69 13.46
C GLU A 71 3.96 20.26 13.64
N ASP A 72 3.15 19.28 13.28
CA ASP A 72 3.56 17.88 13.23
C ASP A 72 4.16 17.56 11.84
N VAL A 73 5.50 17.43 11.80
CA VAL A 73 6.25 17.10 10.59
C VAL A 73 5.92 15.72 10.01
N GLU A 74 5.59 14.74 10.86
CA GLU A 74 5.17 13.43 10.39
C GLU A 74 3.78 13.50 9.76
N GLU A 75 2.89 14.36 10.28
CA GLU A 75 1.55 14.57 9.73
C GLU A 75 1.64 15.24 8.37
N TRP A 76 2.46 16.28 8.29
CA TRP A 76 2.76 16.93 7.02
C TRP A 76 3.30 15.93 5.99
N CYS A 77 4.27 15.09 6.34
CA CYS A 77 4.82 14.08 5.45
C CYS A 77 3.75 13.10 4.92
N ASP A 78 2.84 12.65 5.79
CA ASP A 78 1.78 11.72 5.43
C ASP A 78 0.71 12.41 4.55
N ARG A 79 0.30 13.65 4.88
CA ARG A 79 -0.62 14.45 4.07
C ARG A 79 -0.04 14.76 2.69
N PHE A 80 1.25 15.09 2.63
CA PHE A 80 1.96 15.32 1.37
C PHE A 80 1.98 14.06 0.49
N ALA A 81 2.33 12.91 1.06
CA ALA A 81 2.33 11.64 0.33
C ALA A 81 0.94 11.27 -0.21
N ARG A 82 -0.13 11.56 0.56
CA ARG A 82 -1.51 11.38 0.10
C ARG A 82 -1.89 12.36 -1.02
N ALA A 83 -1.56 13.64 -0.89
CA ALA A 83 -1.82 14.61 -1.95
C ALA A 83 -1.14 14.18 -3.26
N TYR A 84 0.10 13.69 -3.17
CA TYR A 84 0.83 13.15 -4.31
C TYR A 84 0.10 11.98 -4.98
N GLN A 85 -0.39 11.03 -4.17
CA GLN A 85 -1.13 9.87 -4.66
C GLN A 85 -2.50 10.26 -5.25
N THR A 86 -3.25 11.13 -4.57
CA THR A 86 -4.57 11.58 -5.00
C THR A 86 -4.51 12.34 -6.31
N ASN A 87 -3.43 13.12 -6.52
CA ASN A 87 -3.17 13.81 -7.77
C ASN A 87 -2.74 12.87 -8.91
N GLY A 88 -2.63 11.56 -8.67
CA GLY A 88 -2.28 10.58 -9.72
C GLY A 88 -0.89 10.77 -10.29
N LEU A 89 0.02 11.41 -9.56
CA LEU A 89 1.35 11.72 -10.07
C LEU A 89 2.20 10.44 -10.21
N PRO A 90 3.07 10.35 -11.24
CA PRO A 90 3.97 9.23 -11.45
C PRO A 90 4.82 8.94 -10.21
N ASP A 91 5.22 7.67 -9.99
CA ASP A 91 6.14 7.32 -8.92
C ASP A 91 7.59 7.70 -9.27
N ASP A 92 7.82 9.01 -9.38
CA ASP A 92 9.12 9.65 -9.61
C ASP A 92 9.57 10.34 -8.32
N ASP A 93 10.63 9.83 -7.71
CA ASP A 93 11.17 10.37 -6.46
C ASP A 93 11.73 11.78 -6.64
N ALA A 94 12.31 12.10 -7.80
CA ALA A 94 12.87 13.42 -8.07
C ALA A 94 11.77 14.47 -8.24
N GLN A 95 10.67 14.13 -8.93
CA GLN A 95 9.49 14.99 -9.00
C GLN A 95 8.86 15.19 -7.62
N ARG A 96 8.68 14.10 -6.87
CA ARG A 96 8.13 14.16 -5.51
C ARG A 96 8.98 15.02 -4.58
N PHE A 97 10.30 14.91 -4.69
CA PHE A 97 11.26 15.73 -3.95
C PHE A 97 11.13 17.22 -4.28
N ARG A 98 11.16 17.61 -5.57
CA ARG A 98 11.01 19.01 -5.98
C ARG A 98 9.71 19.64 -5.49
N ILE A 99 8.61 18.88 -5.55
CA ILE A 99 7.31 19.37 -5.06
C ILE A 99 7.33 19.53 -3.54
N ALA A 100 7.91 18.57 -2.80
CA ALA A 100 8.03 18.64 -1.35
C ALA A 100 8.88 19.82 -0.89
N GLU A 101 10.04 20.02 -1.52
CA GLU A 101 10.94 21.15 -1.30
C GLU A 101 10.21 22.48 -1.46
N ALA A 102 9.41 22.62 -2.52
CA ALA A 102 8.62 23.82 -2.78
C ALA A 102 7.51 24.08 -1.75
N GLN A 103 7.12 23.09 -0.94
CA GLN A 103 6.14 23.25 0.14
C GLN A 103 6.76 23.65 1.47
N LEU A 104 8.09 23.70 1.57
CA LEU A 104 8.77 24.18 2.76
C LEU A 104 8.76 25.71 2.78
N GLY A 105 8.36 26.29 3.91
CA GLY A 105 8.35 27.73 4.13
C GLY A 105 9.09 28.11 5.40
N TYR A 106 9.34 29.41 5.57
CA TYR A 106 9.99 30.01 6.76
C TYR A 106 11.17 29.18 7.28
N GLY A 107 11.12 28.76 8.54
CA GLY A 107 12.22 28.04 9.21
C GLY A 107 12.57 26.72 8.55
N ALA A 108 11.57 25.99 8.00
CA ALA A 108 11.82 24.75 7.27
C ALA A 108 12.56 24.99 5.94
N SER A 109 12.22 26.06 5.23
CA SER A 109 12.94 26.43 4.00
C SER A 109 14.36 26.92 4.28
N ASP A 110 14.56 27.67 5.37
CA ASP A 110 15.88 28.17 5.76
C ASP A 110 16.81 27.03 6.19
N TRP A 111 16.30 26.11 7.02
CA TRP A 111 16.99 24.87 7.39
C TRP A 111 17.39 24.06 6.15
N PHE A 112 16.47 23.87 5.20
CA PHE A 112 16.76 23.08 4.01
C PHE A 112 17.91 23.70 3.18
N ARG A 113 17.94 25.03 3.04
CA ARG A 113 19.00 25.74 2.31
C ARG A 113 20.37 25.69 3.00
N THR A 114 20.39 25.60 4.32
CA THR A 114 21.62 25.70 5.13
C THR A 114 22.19 24.34 5.52
N GLU A 115 21.34 23.42 5.97
CA GLU A 115 21.71 22.10 6.50
C GLU A 115 21.24 20.94 5.58
N GLY A 116 20.22 21.18 4.75
CA GLY A 116 19.57 20.16 3.91
C GLY A 116 20.16 20.00 2.50
N ALA A 117 21.20 20.75 2.13
CA ALA A 117 21.72 20.83 0.76
C ALA A 117 22.23 19.49 0.18
N THR A 118 22.50 18.49 1.03
CA THR A 118 22.94 17.15 0.61
C THR A 118 21.78 16.20 0.28
N ILE A 119 20.54 16.62 0.54
CA ILE A 119 19.34 15.82 0.30
C ILE A 119 18.97 15.92 -1.18
N THR A 120 18.92 14.78 -1.87
CA THR A 120 18.68 14.74 -3.33
C THR A 120 17.39 14.02 -3.73
N GLY A 121 16.61 13.53 -2.75
CA GLY A 121 15.41 12.74 -3.00
C GLY A 121 14.43 12.76 -1.84
N TRP A 122 13.20 12.29 -2.08
CA TRP A 122 12.13 12.26 -1.09
C TRP A 122 12.20 11.02 -0.20
N ARG A 123 12.29 9.82 -0.81
CA ARG A 123 12.30 8.51 -0.12
C ARG A 123 13.67 7.94 0.17
N ALA A 124 14.76 8.56 -0.30
CA ALA A 124 16.09 7.93 -0.45
C ALA A 124 16.39 6.85 0.62
N ASN A 125 16.68 5.64 0.13
CA ASN A 125 16.66 4.37 0.87
C ASN A 125 17.61 4.29 2.08
N ASP A 126 18.51 5.26 2.25
CA ASP A 126 19.60 5.26 3.23
C ASP A 126 19.38 6.29 4.36
N ASN A 127 18.14 6.62 4.73
CA ASN A 127 17.83 7.67 5.70
C ASN A 127 18.37 9.07 5.30
N THR A 128 18.71 9.24 4.02
CA THR A 128 19.24 10.49 3.44
C THR A 128 18.15 11.34 2.80
N GLY A 129 16.96 10.76 2.56
CA GLY A 129 15.86 11.44 1.90
C GLY A 129 15.21 12.53 2.75
N LEU A 130 14.55 13.48 2.09
CA LEU A 130 13.91 14.63 2.73
C LEU A 130 12.95 14.20 3.83
N ARG A 131 12.12 13.17 3.58
CA ARG A 131 11.17 12.67 4.57
C ARG A 131 11.86 12.25 5.87
N HIS A 132 12.99 11.56 5.79
CA HIS A 132 13.71 11.13 6.99
C HIS A 132 14.33 12.32 7.71
N LYS A 133 15.07 13.16 6.99
CA LYS A 133 15.85 14.27 7.57
C LYS A 133 14.95 15.34 8.19
N ILE A 134 13.83 15.66 7.56
CA ILE A 134 12.91 16.67 8.09
C ILE A 134 12.20 16.16 9.36
N ILE A 135 11.84 14.88 9.41
CA ILE A 135 11.32 14.25 10.64
C ILE A 135 12.39 14.30 11.73
N ALA A 136 13.64 13.91 11.42
CA ALA A 136 14.72 13.96 12.41
C ALA A 136 14.99 15.38 12.96
N LYS A 137 14.83 16.42 12.13
CA LYS A 137 15.02 17.83 12.54
C LYS A 137 13.85 18.36 13.37
N TYR A 138 12.61 18.12 12.93
CA TYR A 138 11.42 18.80 13.47
C TYR A 138 10.56 17.93 14.39
N ALA A 139 10.74 16.62 14.42
CA ALA A 139 10.14 15.76 15.43
C ALA A 139 10.90 15.92 16.75
N SER A 140 10.74 17.09 17.36
CA SER A 140 11.31 17.41 18.67
C SER A 140 10.77 16.46 19.73
N ASP A 141 11.57 16.21 20.78
CA ASP A 141 11.15 15.39 21.92
C ASP A 141 9.86 15.94 22.55
N ARG A 142 9.67 17.26 22.56
CA ARG A 142 8.43 17.90 23.00
C ARG A 142 7.18 17.46 22.20
N ILE A 143 7.29 17.23 20.89
CA ILE A 143 6.16 16.72 20.09
C ILE A 143 5.90 15.25 20.41
N LYS A 144 6.96 14.46 20.59
CA LYS A 144 6.82 13.05 21.02
C LYS A 144 6.21 12.94 22.40
N ASP A 145 6.60 13.80 23.34
CA ASP A 145 6.05 13.90 24.69
C ASP A 145 4.55 14.24 24.65
N LYS A 146 4.15 15.19 23.80
CA LYS A 146 2.73 15.51 23.59
C LYS A 146 1.95 14.32 23.02
N TRP A 147 2.56 13.52 22.14
CA TRP A 147 1.94 12.30 21.63
C TRP A 147 1.90 11.17 22.68
N LEU A 148 2.92 11.07 23.53
CA LEU A 148 2.95 10.17 24.68
C LEU A 148 1.84 10.51 25.68
N GLU A 149 1.67 11.79 26.02
CA GLU A 149 0.59 12.26 26.89
C GLU A 149 -0.78 11.86 26.31
N LYS A 150 -1.03 12.17 25.03
CA LYS A 150 -2.27 11.75 24.34
C LYS A 150 -2.46 10.23 24.30
N LEU A 151 -1.38 9.46 24.15
CA LEU A 151 -1.42 8.01 24.17
C LEU A 151 -1.81 7.50 25.57
N GLU A 152 -1.28 8.09 26.63
CA GLU A 152 -1.61 7.71 28.01
C GLU A 152 -3.05 8.07 28.39
N GLU A 153 -3.59 9.15 27.81
CA GLU A 153 -4.97 9.60 28.02
C GLU A 153 -6.00 8.90 27.12
N ILE A 154 -5.57 8.06 26.18
CA ILE A 154 -6.47 7.47 25.19
C ILE A 154 -7.58 6.64 25.85
N LYS A 155 -8.83 6.92 25.46
CA LYS A 155 -10.01 6.14 25.86
C LYS A 155 -10.81 5.72 24.63
N GLN A 156 -11.37 4.52 24.70
CA GLN A 156 -12.37 4.02 23.78
C GLN A 156 -13.61 4.92 23.90
N LEU A 157 -14.03 5.52 22.79
CA LEU A 157 -15.19 6.41 22.76
C LEU A 157 -16.48 5.60 22.91
N SER A 158 -17.55 6.27 23.35
CA SER A 158 -18.87 5.64 23.42
C SER A 158 -19.31 5.16 22.03
N ARG A 159 -19.69 3.88 21.92
CA ARG A 159 -20.06 3.20 20.67
C ARG A 159 -18.92 3.02 19.64
N GLU A 160 -17.67 3.29 20.02
CA GLU A 160 -16.52 2.96 19.19
C GLU A 160 -16.20 1.46 19.28
N THR A 161 -16.07 0.81 18.13
CA THR A 161 -15.65 -0.60 18.07
C THR A 161 -14.19 -0.77 18.53
N ILE A 162 -13.85 -1.93 19.08
CA ILE A 162 -12.49 -2.28 19.52
C ILE A 162 -11.45 -2.07 18.41
N ASP A 163 -11.78 -2.39 17.15
CA ASP A 163 -10.86 -2.22 16.03
C ASP A 163 -10.54 -0.76 15.72
N LYS A 164 -11.54 0.13 15.76
CA LYS A 164 -11.33 1.59 15.59
C LYS A 164 -10.48 2.17 16.71
N TYR A 165 -10.76 1.77 17.95
CA TYR A 165 -9.96 2.15 19.11
C TYR A 165 -8.51 1.67 18.97
N TYR A 166 -8.30 0.42 18.54
CA TYR A 166 -6.97 -0.14 18.30
C TYR A 166 -6.19 0.60 17.20
N ILE A 167 -6.85 1.01 16.12
CA ILE A 167 -6.27 1.82 15.06
C ILE A 167 -5.79 3.17 15.61
N ARG A 168 -6.62 3.87 16.40
CA ARG A 168 -6.24 5.12 17.09
C ARG A 168 -5.06 4.93 18.03
N PHE A 169 -5.10 3.86 18.83
CA PHE A 169 -4.02 3.51 19.74
C PHE A 169 -2.70 3.30 19.01
N LYS A 170 -2.67 2.48 17.95
CA LYS A 170 -1.45 2.24 17.17
C LYS A 170 -0.95 3.48 16.46
N TYR A 171 -1.85 4.37 16.04
CA TYR A 171 -1.49 5.67 15.47
C TYR A 171 -0.75 6.53 16.50
N LEU A 172 -1.32 6.74 17.68
CA LEU A 172 -0.70 7.53 18.76
C LEU A 172 0.63 6.91 19.22
N LEU A 173 0.68 5.59 19.35
CA LEU A 173 1.91 4.86 19.70
C LEU A 173 3.03 5.11 18.69
N LYS A 174 2.73 5.04 17.39
CA LYS A 174 3.72 5.30 16.35
C LYS A 174 4.28 6.72 16.45
N ARG A 175 3.41 7.71 16.68
CA ARG A 175 3.74 9.14 16.80
C ARG A 175 4.52 9.48 18.07
N ALA A 176 4.31 8.72 19.12
CA ALA A 176 5.06 8.77 20.36
C ALA A 176 6.48 8.17 20.27
N GLY A 177 6.91 7.68 19.09
CA GLY A 177 8.21 7.03 18.89
C GLY A 177 8.15 5.50 18.86
N GLY A 178 6.96 4.91 18.90
CA GLY A 178 6.72 3.49 18.69
C GLY A 178 7.28 2.59 19.79
N ASP A 179 7.60 1.36 19.41
CA ASP A 179 8.01 0.29 20.33
C ASP A 179 9.37 0.56 21.01
N ALA A 180 10.20 1.43 20.41
CA ALA A 180 11.48 1.85 20.98
C ALA A 180 11.32 2.76 22.21
N VAL A 181 10.27 3.58 22.25
CA VAL A 181 9.99 4.53 23.34
C VAL A 181 9.00 3.93 24.34
N VAL A 182 7.97 3.24 23.87
CA VAL A 182 6.93 2.66 24.72
C VAL A 182 7.11 1.14 24.78
N ALA A 183 7.69 0.66 25.88
CA ALA A 183 7.88 -0.77 26.11
C ALA A 183 6.56 -1.57 25.99
N ALA A 184 6.62 -2.79 25.46
CA ALA A 184 5.44 -3.62 25.18
C ALA A 184 4.50 -3.80 26.41
N GLY A 185 5.07 -3.92 27.61
CA GLY A 185 4.29 -3.98 28.85
C GLY A 185 3.49 -2.71 29.14
N ASN A 186 4.06 -1.53 28.83
CA ASN A 186 3.37 -0.26 28.96
C ASN A 186 2.29 -0.08 27.89
N GLN A 187 2.56 -0.48 26.64
CA GLN A 187 1.55 -0.48 25.58
C GLN A 187 0.32 -1.30 26.00
N LYS A 188 0.55 -2.51 26.52
CA LYS A 188 -0.51 -3.39 27.05
C LYS A 188 -1.33 -2.69 28.14
N ARG A 189 -0.66 -2.10 29.13
CA ARG A 189 -1.30 -1.42 30.26
C ARG A 189 -2.11 -0.19 29.82
N ILE A 190 -1.58 0.61 28.90
CA ILE A 190 -2.27 1.80 28.38
C ILE A 190 -3.51 1.37 27.60
N PHE A 191 -3.39 0.39 26.71
CA PHE A 191 -4.53 -0.12 25.93
C PHE A 191 -5.64 -0.66 26.83
N ILE A 192 -5.33 -1.52 27.80
CA ILE A 192 -6.34 -2.07 28.73
C ILE A 192 -7.01 -0.95 29.54
N ARG A 193 -6.24 0.05 29.99
CA ARG A 193 -6.77 1.17 30.79
C ARG A 193 -7.73 2.05 30.00
N GLY A 194 -7.50 2.19 28.69
CA GLY A 194 -8.35 2.98 27.82
C GLY A 194 -9.57 2.25 27.28
N LEU A 195 -9.66 0.92 27.40
CA LEU A 195 -10.87 0.17 27.02
C LEU A 195 -12.09 0.59 27.84
N ASN A 196 -13.27 0.50 27.23
CA ASN A 196 -14.52 0.66 27.95
C ASN A 196 -14.65 -0.41 29.05
N ALA A 197 -15.17 -0.02 30.21
CA ALA A 197 -15.25 -0.86 31.41
C ALA A 197 -15.96 -2.20 31.16
N ASP A 198 -16.92 -2.22 30.23
CA ASP A 198 -17.63 -3.40 29.76
C ASP A 198 -16.68 -4.53 29.32
N HIS A 199 -15.56 -4.19 28.67
CA HIS A 199 -14.63 -5.17 28.12
C HIS A 199 -13.44 -5.47 29.03
N VAL A 200 -13.11 -4.55 29.95
CA VAL A 200 -11.91 -4.63 30.79
C VAL A 200 -11.90 -5.90 31.63
N LYS A 201 -13.05 -6.26 32.24
CA LYS A 201 -13.15 -7.44 33.10
C LYS A 201 -12.77 -8.73 32.35
N ASP A 202 -13.38 -8.95 31.19
CA ASP A 202 -13.15 -10.15 30.37
C ASP A 202 -11.70 -10.25 29.90
N VAL A 203 -11.13 -9.11 29.50
CA VAL A 203 -9.74 -9.01 29.06
C VAL A 203 -8.78 -9.33 30.19
N VAL A 204 -8.98 -8.74 31.38
CA VAL A 204 -8.08 -8.95 32.53
C VAL A 204 -8.16 -10.38 33.06
N MET A 205 -9.35 -10.96 33.14
CA MET A 205 -9.53 -12.36 33.57
C MET A 205 -8.80 -13.35 32.65
N GLY A 206 -8.76 -13.06 31.34
CA GLY A 206 -8.02 -13.85 30.36
C GLY A 206 -6.49 -13.79 30.51
N SER A 207 -5.96 -13.01 31.47
CA SER A 207 -4.55 -12.90 31.82
C SER A 207 -3.60 -12.77 30.62
N PRO A 208 -3.76 -11.73 29.79
CA PRO A 208 -3.05 -11.62 28.52
C PRO A 208 -1.56 -11.38 28.72
N ALA A 209 -0.74 -12.20 28.06
CA ALA A 209 0.72 -12.06 28.05
C ALA A 209 1.15 -10.78 27.32
N ASP A 210 0.52 -10.49 26.18
CA ASP A 210 0.90 -9.41 25.26
C ASP A 210 -0.32 -8.63 24.73
N LEU A 211 -0.04 -7.59 23.94
CA LEU A 211 -1.07 -6.73 23.33
C LEU A 211 -1.91 -7.47 22.28
N ALA A 212 -1.36 -8.47 21.59
CA ALA A 212 -2.11 -9.24 20.60
C ALA A 212 -3.20 -10.06 21.30
N ARG A 213 -2.87 -10.72 22.42
CA ARG A 213 -3.82 -11.45 23.25
C ARG A 213 -4.88 -10.54 23.87
N VAL A 214 -4.49 -9.33 24.29
CA VAL A 214 -5.46 -8.31 24.74
C VAL A 214 -6.47 -8.00 23.63
N LEU A 215 -6.01 -7.76 22.40
CA LEU A 215 -6.88 -7.42 21.29
C LEU A 215 -7.85 -8.56 20.93
N GLU A 216 -7.38 -9.81 20.95
CA GLU A 216 -8.23 -10.99 20.75
C GLU A 216 -9.33 -11.09 21.80
N LEU A 217 -8.97 -10.95 23.08
CA LEU A 217 -9.92 -11.00 24.19
C LEU A 217 -10.93 -9.85 24.12
N ALA A 218 -10.48 -8.65 23.78
CA ALA A 218 -11.33 -7.48 23.65
C ALA A 218 -12.35 -7.66 22.51
N ARG A 219 -11.92 -8.19 21.36
CA ARG A 219 -12.82 -8.54 20.23
C ARG A 219 -13.80 -9.64 20.59
N ALA A 220 -13.38 -10.64 21.36
CA ALA A 220 -14.26 -11.70 21.83
C ALA A 220 -15.33 -11.15 22.80
N SER A 221 -14.94 -10.26 23.70
CA SER A 221 -15.86 -9.56 24.61
C SER A 221 -16.86 -8.68 23.84
N GLU A 222 -16.40 -7.89 22.86
CA GLU A 222 -17.29 -7.08 22.00
C GLU A 222 -18.36 -7.94 21.31
N LYS A 223 -17.94 -9.06 20.69
CA LYS A 223 -18.88 -10.03 20.07
C LYS A 223 -19.86 -10.61 21.09
N GLY A 224 -19.38 -10.93 22.30
CA GLY A 224 -20.22 -11.42 23.39
C GLY A 224 -21.28 -10.40 23.81
N TYR A 225 -20.88 -9.14 23.96
CA TYR A 225 -21.77 -8.03 24.30
C TYR A 225 -22.81 -7.75 23.20
N ASP A 226 -22.41 -7.76 21.93
CA ASP A 226 -23.34 -7.59 20.81
C ASP A 226 -24.35 -8.73 20.72
N ALA A 227 -23.91 -9.97 20.97
CA ALA A 227 -24.80 -11.12 21.04
C ALA A 227 -25.79 -11.03 22.23
N LEU A 228 -25.40 -10.43 23.36
CA LEU A 228 -26.28 -10.19 24.49
C LEU A 228 -27.30 -9.08 24.21
N LYS A 229 -26.91 -7.99 23.56
CA LYS A 229 -27.84 -6.95 23.08
C LYS A 229 -28.91 -7.52 22.14
N GLY A 230 -28.53 -8.50 21.30
CA GLY A 230 -29.48 -9.22 20.46
C GLY A 230 -30.50 -10.08 21.21
N LYS A 231 -30.15 -10.56 22.43
CA LYS A 231 -31.01 -11.41 23.28
C LYS A 231 -31.87 -10.61 24.25
N PHE A 232 -31.39 -9.44 24.68
CA PHE A 232 -32.13 -8.53 25.56
C PHE A 232 -32.41 -7.24 24.79
N LYS A 233 -33.47 -7.22 23.98
CA LYS A 233 -34.07 -5.96 23.54
C LYS A 233 -34.69 -5.28 24.75
N GLN A 234 -33.88 -4.62 25.57
CA GLN A 234 -34.36 -3.57 26.45
C GLN A 234 -34.51 -2.32 25.58
N GLU A 235 -35.72 -1.77 25.56
CA GLU A 235 -35.98 -0.42 25.06
C GLU A 235 -35.04 0.54 25.83
N GLU A 236 -34.00 1.05 25.17
CA GLU A 236 -33.26 2.20 25.69
C GLU A 236 -34.26 3.37 25.76
N PRO A 237 -34.49 4.00 26.93
CA PRO A 237 -35.25 5.24 26.97
C PRO A 237 -34.49 6.30 26.17
N GLU A 238 -35.20 7.00 25.27
CA GLU A 238 -34.64 8.09 24.48
C GLU A 238 -33.97 9.14 25.39
N PRO A 239 -32.79 9.67 25.01
CA PRO A 239 -32.13 10.70 25.78
C PRO A 239 -32.94 12.00 25.73
N VAL A 240 -33.43 12.42 26.89
CA VAL A 240 -34.05 13.73 27.13
C VAL A 240 -33.07 14.84 26.74
N VAL A 241 -33.44 15.60 25.71
CA VAL A 241 -32.73 16.79 25.22
C VAL A 241 -32.84 17.93 26.24
N LYS A 242 -31.70 18.47 26.72
CA LYS A 242 -31.58 19.84 27.26
C LYS A 242 -30.23 20.48 26.87
N PRO A 243 -30.15 21.82 26.78
CA PRO A 243 -29.63 22.50 25.59
C PRO A 243 -28.13 22.81 25.60
N LYS A 244 -27.62 23.01 24.37
CA LYS A 244 -26.27 23.43 24.01
C LYS A 244 -25.87 24.72 24.76
N LYS A 245 -24.82 24.64 25.59
CA LYS A 245 -23.99 25.81 25.89
C LYS A 245 -22.94 25.95 24.80
N ALA A 246 -23.02 27.06 24.06
CA ALA A 246 -22.02 27.46 23.09
C ALA A 246 -20.68 27.62 23.81
N THR A 247 -19.69 26.82 23.42
CA THR A 247 -18.29 27.05 23.76
C THR A 247 -17.52 27.26 22.45
N LYS A 248 -16.66 28.27 22.50
CA LYS A 248 -16.03 28.98 21.40
C LYS A 248 -15.30 28.05 20.42
N LYS A 249 -15.33 28.42 19.14
CA LYS A 249 -14.51 27.83 18.07
C LYS A 249 -13.03 27.94 18.47
N GLN A 250 -12.43 26.80 18.80
CA GLN A 250 -10.99 26.58 18.78
C GLN A 250 -10.75 25.40 17.84
N ASP A 251 -9.77 25.55 16.95
CA ASP A 251 -9.49 24.65 15.83
C ASP A 251 -9.39 23.19 16.29
N LYS A 252 -10.41 22.42 15.90
CA LYS A 252 -10.56 21.01 16.26
C LYS A 252 -9.84 20.18 15.20
N TYR A 253 -8.59 19.83 15.48
CA TYR A 253 -7.83 18.84 14.72
C TYR A 253 -8.56 17.48 14.80
N ASP A 254 -9.09 16.99 13.67
CA ASP A 254 -9.85 15.74 13.58
C ASP A 254 -8.91 14.52 13.59
N ILE A 255 -8.64 14.02 14.80
CA ILE A 255 -8.02 12.70 15.04
C ILE A 255 -8.77 11.59 14.25
N ASP A 256 -10.07 11.79 13.98
CA ASP A 256 -10.91 10.86 13.21
C ASP A 256 -10.53 10.78 11.72
N ASP A 257 -10.10 11.88 11.10
CA ASP A 257 -9.64 11.87 9.71
C ASP A 257 -8.28 11.15 9.59
N LEU A 258 -7.35 11.42 10.51
CA LEU A 258 -6.05 10.73 10.58
C LEU A 258 -6.20 9.23 10.91
N THR A 259 -7.17 8.88 11.75
CA THR A 259 -7.53 7.48 12.05
C THR A 259 -8.05 6.76 10.82
N ARG A 260 -8.91 7.42 10.04
CA ARG A 260 -9.43 6.91 8.77
C ARG A 260 -8.29 6.65 7.78
N ASP A 261 -7.30 7.54 7.76
CA ASP A 261 -6.15 7.40 6.87
C ASP A 261 -5.19 6.29 7.30
N PHE A 262 -4.96 6.12 8.60
CA PHE A 262 -4.18 5.00 9.13
C PHE A 262 -4.87 3.65 8.85
N ALA A 263 -6.21 3.60 8.99
CA ALA A 263 -6.99 2.42 8.62
C ALA A 263 -6.84 2.07 7.12
N ARG A 264 -6.86 3.07 6.24
CA ARG A 264 -6.60 2.90 4.80
C ARG A 264 -5.17 2.44 4.51
N LEU A 265 -4.18 2.98 5.21
CA LEU A 265 -2.78 2.56 5.07
C LEU A 265 -2.60 1.10 5.46
N LYS A 266 -3.17 0.68 6.60
CA LYS A 266 -3.13 -0.71 7.04
C LYS A 266 -3.79 -1.65 6.02
N ALA A 267 -4.95 -1.28 5.50
CA ALA A 267 -5.63 -2.03 4.44
C ALA A 267 -4.80 -2.12 3.16
N SER A 268 -4.09 -1.04 2.79
CA SER A 268 -3.18 -1.00 1.63
C SER A 268 -1.96 -1.91 1.83
N ASP A 269 -1.36 -1.93 3.01
CA ASP A 269 -0.21 -2.79 3.32
C ASP A 269 -0.62 -4.27 3.45
N GLU A 270 -1.80 -4.57 4.00
CA GLU A 270 -2.40 -5.91 3.97
C GLU A 270 -2.66 -6.35 2.50
N ALA A 271 -3.17 -5.46 1.65
CA ALA A 271 -3.35 -5.74 0.22
C ALA A 271 -2.03 -5.97 -0.53
N LYS A 272 -0.96 -5.23 -0.19
CA LYS A 272 0.39 -5.48 -0.75
C LYS A 272 0.95 -6.82 -0.27
N MET A 273 0.77 -7.17 1.00
CA MET A 273 1.19 -8.47 1.52
C MET A 273 0.45 -9.61 0.79
N LEU A 274 -0.85 -9.48 0.56
CA LEU A 274 -1.63 -10.45 -0.21
C LEU A 274 -1.13 -10.57 -1.66
N LYS A 275 -0.79 -9.46 -2.32
CA LYS A 275 -0.18 -9.47 -3.66
C LYS A 275 1.17 -10.18 -3.66
N LEU A 276 2.03 -9.91 -2.67
CA LEU A 276 3.33 -10.58 -2.52
C LEU A 276 3.19 -12.08 -2.24
N ILE A 277 2.19 -12.49 -1.45
CA ILE A 277 1.88 -13.90 -1.19
C ILE A 277 1.39 -14.60 -2.47
N GLU A 278 0.51 -13.96 -3.23
CA GLU A 278 0.01 -14.46 -4.51
C GLU A 278 1.13 -14.53 -5.56
N GLU A 279 2.00 -13.52 -5.62
CA GLU A 279 3.18 -13.51 -6.48
C GLU A 279 4.18 -14.61 -6.11
N ASN A 280 4.47 -14.81 -4.81
CA ASN A 280 5.29 -15.94 -4.34
C ASN A 280 4.66 -17.29 -4.69
N ARG A 281 3.33 -17.42 -4.61
CA ARG A 281 2.61 -18.63 -5.01
C ARG A 281 2.74 -18.90 -6.50
N ARG A 282 2.68 -17.85 -7.35
CA ARG A 282 2.91 -17.95 -8.80
C ARG A 282 4.36 -18.31 -9.15
N LEU A 283 5.34 -17.73 -8.46
CA LEU A 283 6.75 -18.06 -8.66
C LEU A 283 7.05 -19.51 -8.27
N ARG A 284 6.44 -20.01 -7.18
CA ARG A 284 6.54 -21.42 -6.77
C ARG A 284 5.87 -22.39 -7.75
N SER A 285 4.74 -22.02 -8.36
CA SER A 285 4.08 -22.87 -9.37
C SER A 285 4.83 -22.89 -10.71
N GLN A 286 5.47 -21.78 -11.10
CA GLN A 286 6.36 -21.73 -12.27
C GLN A 286 7.64 -22.54 -12.07
N GLY A 287 8.21 -22.56 -10.85
CA GLY A 287 9.36 -23.40 -10.51
C GLY A 287 9.08 -24.91 -10.60
N GLN A 288 7.86 -25.35 -10.28
CA GLN A 288 7.45 -26.75 -10.43
C GLN A 288 7.17 -27.14 -11.89
N ASN A 289 6.63 -26.23 -12.71
CA ASN A 289 6.40 -26.49 -14.13
C ASN A 289 7.70 -26.58 -14.96
N GLN A 290 8.76 -25.87 -14.57
CA GLN A 290 10.07 -26.00 -15.23
C GLN A 290 10.79 -27.32 -14.89
N PHE A 291 10.60 -27.86 -13.68
CA PHE A 291 11.15 -29.17 -13.31
C PHE A 291 10.43 -30.35 -14.00
N ARG A 292 9.12 -30.20 -14.28
CA ARG A 292 8.32 -31.25 -14.95
C ARG A 292 8.52 -31.29 -16.46
N MET A 293 8.85 -30.15 -17.09
CA MET A 293 9.12 -30.07 -18.54
C MET A 293 10.50 -30.58 -18.98
N LYS A 294 11.41 -30.88 -18.03
CA LYS A 294 12.78 -31.36 -18.33
C LYS A 294 12.99 -32.86 -18.16
N GLN A 295 11.98 -33.63 -17.74
CA GLN A 295 12.09 -35.09 -17.66
C GLN A 295 11.34 -35.73 -18.83
N THR A 296 12.08 -36.06 -19.89
CA THR A 296 11.58 -37.01 -20.89
C THR A 296 11.38 -38.36 -20.18
N PRO A 297 10.18 -38.96 -20.23
CA PRO A 297 9.95 -40.25 -19.58
C PRO A 297 10.89 -41.29 -20.19
N THR A 298 11.59 -42.04 -19.35
CA THR A 298 12.44 -43.17 -19.76
C THR A 298 11.64 -44.45 -19.53
N CYS A 299 11.56 -45.30 -20.55
CA CYS A 299 10.82 -46.55 -20.48
C CYS A 299 11.56 -47.57 -19.62
N PHE A 300 10.92 -48.14 -18.60
CA PHE A 300 11.54 -49.15 -17.73
C PHE A 300 11.69 -50.54 -18.36
N ASN A 301 11.19 -50.75 -19.60
CA ASN A 301 11.33 -52.02 -20.32
C ASN A 301 12.55 -52.04 -21.25
N CYS A 302 12.82 -50.93 -21.94
CA CYS A 302 13.87 -50.85 -22.97
C CYS A 302 14.88 -49.71 -22.72
N ASP A 303 14.76 -48.99 -21.60
CA ASP A 303 15.58 -47.84 -21.19
C ASP A 303 15.68 -46.69 -22.22
N ARG A 304 14.79 -46.66 -23.22
CA ARG A 304 14.72 -45.57 -24.21
C ARG A 304 13.84 -44.43 -23.71
N ARG A 305 14.24 -43.20 -24.04
CA ARG A 305 13.52 -41.97 -23.69
C ARG A 305 12.38 -41.69 -24.67
N GLY A 306 11.34 -41.00 -24.21
CA GLY A 306 10.24 -40.49 -25.03
C GLY A 306 8.92 -41.26 -24.92
N HIS A 307 8.87 -42.38 -24.19
CA HIS A 307 7.65 -43.16 -23.94
C HIS A 307 7.73 -43.87 -22.59
N LEU A 308 6.58 -44.31 -22.06
CA LEU A 308 6.48 -45.10 -20.82
C LEU A 308 6.35 -46.59 -21.15
N THR A 309 6.58 -47.45 -20.16
CA THR A 309 6.48 -48.93 -20.26
C THR A 309 5.17 -49.43 -20.90
N LYS A 310 4.09 -48.65 -20.78
CA LYS A 310 2.78 -48.98 -21.37
C LYS A 310 2.74 -48.85 -22.89
N ASP A 311 3.54 -47.92 -23.43
CA ASP A 311 3.58 -47.54 -24.84
C ASP A 311 4.90 -47.99 -25.49
N CYS A 312 5.51 -49.03 -24.95
CA CYS A 312 6.77 -49.57 -25.46
C CYS A 312 6.53 -50.30 -26.79
N PRO A 313 7.22 -49.94 -27.88
CA PRO A 313 7.10 -50.66 -29.16
C PRO A 313 7.76 -52.04 -29.14
N GLU A 314 8.53 -52.35 -28.09
CA GLU A 314 9.17 -53.65 -27.86
C GLU A 314 8.39 -54.50 -26.82
N ARG A 315 7.08 -54.22 -26.65
CA ARG A 315 6.19 -55.01 -25.80
C ARG A 315 5.79 -56.34 -26.43
#